data_AF-A0A925W3S0-F1
#
_entry.id   AF-A0A925W3S0-F1
#
_cell.length_a   1.000
_cell.length_b   1.000
_cell.length_c   1.000
_cell.angle_alpha   90.00
_cell.angle_beta   90.00
_cell.angle_gamma   90.00
#
_symmetry.space_group_name_H-M   'P 1'
#
loop_
_entity.id
_entity.type
_entity.pdbx_description
1 polymer ?
#
loop_
_entity_poly.entity_id
_entity_poly.type
_entity_poly.pdbx_seq_one_letter_code
_entity_poly.pdbx_strand_id
1 'polypeptide(L)'
;MAAAVAVLVVLVGAALLARVWVLQQYYVGAEAEQVTIFQGVRGEVLGVPLHLVAQTTDIALSDLPESDRTQVRNGIDAGDGRDGAEGVVQRLRNKMLEPCPVESPATPETALVPTLPDVTFPDYGSTPLPSVPPQPGINCRPVG
;
A
#
# COMPACT_ATOMS: atom_id res chain seq x y z
N MET A 1 53.60 -11.19 -0.20
CA MET A 1 52.59 -10.71 0.77
C MET A 1 52.01 -9.34 0.41
N ALA A 2 52.83 -8.32 0.10
CA ALA A 2 52.33 -6.97 -0.23
C ALA A 2 51.30 -6.91 -1.38
N ALA A 3 51.51 -7.63 -2.48
CA ALA A 3 50.55 -7.66 -3.59
C ALA A 3 49.20 -8.29 -3.19
N ALA A 4 49.21 -9.36 -2.39
CA ALA A 4 47.98 -9.99 -1.90
C ALA A 4 47.21 -9.05 -0.97
N VAL A 5 47.92 -8.34 -0.07
CA VAL A 5 47.31 -7.34 0.81
C VAL A 5 46.71 -6.19 -0.01
N ALA A 6 47.42 -5.69 -1.02
CA ALA A 6 46.93 -4.62 -1.87
C ALA A 6 45.64 -5.01 -2.62
N VAL A 7 45.60 -6.21 -3.21
CA VAL A 7 44.39 -6.73 -3.87
C VAL A 7 43.23 -6.84 -2.89
N LEU A 8 43.48 -7.36 -1.68
CA LEU A 8 42.45 -7.54 -0.65
C LEU A 8 41.88 -6.19 -0.20
N VAL A 9 42.72 -5.16 -0.04
CA VAL A 9 42.28 -3.80 0.28
C VAL A 9 41.39 -3.22 -0.82
N VAL A 10 41.74 -3.39 -2.10
CA VAL A 10 40.92 -2.91 -3.23
C VAL A 10 39.56 -3.61 -3.26
N LEU A 11 39.52 -4.93 -3.06
CA LEU A 11 38.27 -5.69 -3.03
C LEU A 11 37.37 -5.27 -1.87
N VAL A 12 37.92 -5.10 -0.67
CA VAL A 12 37.16 -4.62 0.50
C VAL A 12 36.66 -3.20 0.27
N GLY A 13 37.49 -2.31 -0.27
CA GLY A 13 37.09 -0.95 -0.62
C GLY A 13 35.93 -0.90 -1.61
N ALA A 14 36.01 -1.71 -2.68
CA ALA A 14 34.94 -1.82 -3.68
C ALA A 14 33.64 -2.36 -3.07
N ALA A 15 33.71 -3.39 -2.22
CA ALA A 15 32.56 -3.95 -1.53
C ALA A 15 31.88 -2.94 -0.59
N LEU A 16 32.67 -2.13 0.14
CA LEU A 16 32.14 -1.08 1.01
C LEU A 16 31.48 0.05 0.21
N LEU A 17 32.09 0.50 -0.88
CA LEU A 17 31.50 1.49 -1.80
C LEU A 17 30.17 1.01 -2.37
N ALA A 18 30.13 -0.22 -2.87
CA ALA A 18 28.90 -0.83 -3.36
C ALA A 18 27.83 -0.92 -2.25
N ARG A 19 28.22 -1.31 -1.03
CA ARG A 19 27.31 -1.39 0.11
C ARG A 19 26.74 -0.03 0.50
N VAL A 20 27.57 1.01 0.56
CA VAL A 20 27.12 2.37 0.89
C VAL A 20 26.16 2.90 -0.18
N TRP A 21 26.49 2.70 -1.45
CA TRP A 21 25.65 3.11 -2.57
C TRP A 21 24.28 2.43 -2.55
N VAL A 22 24.25 1.13 -2.24
CA VAL A 22 23.02 0.36 -2.05
C VAL A 22 22.20 0.86 -0.86
N LEU A 23 22.84 1.15 0.28
CA LEU A 23 22.17 1.63 1.50
C LEU A 23 21.73 3.11 1.45
N GLN A 24 22.11 3.85 0.40
CA GLN A 24 21.60 5.20 0.15
C GLN A 24 20.19 5.20 -0.45
N GLN A 25 19.75 4.07 -1.00
CA GLN A 25 18.43 3.93 -1.59
C GLN A 25 17.38 3.68 -0.51
N TYR A 26 16.17 4.18 -0.74
CA TYR A 26 15.01 3.94 0.10
C TYR A 26 13.87 3.46 -0.79
N TYR A 27 13.06 2.54 -0.28
CA TYR A 27 11.87 2.10 -0.97
C TYR A 27 10.74 1.82 0.03
N VAL A 28 9.50 1.92 -0.44
CA VAL A 28 8.30 1.61 0.34
C VAL A 28 7.82 0.23 -0.08
N GLY A 29 7.72 -0.68 0.89
CA GLY A 29 7.32 -2.07 0.72
C GLY A 29 6.14 -2.45 1.62
N ALA A 30 5.71 -3.72 1.52
CA ALA A 30 4.71 -4.30 2.40
C ALA A 30 5.35 -5.37 3.30
N GLU A 31 5.09 -5.30 4.60
CA GLU A 31 5.51 -6.29 5.60
C GLU A 31 4.39 -6.50 6.61
N ALA A 32 4.05 -7.75 6.94
CA ALA A 32 3.02 -8.10 7.93
C ALA A 32 1.73 -7.24 7.81
N GLU A 33 1.19 -7.20 6.58
CA GLU A 33 -0.02 -6.45 6.21
C GLU A 33 0.07 -4.91 6.34
N GLN A 34 1.24 -4.33 6.60
CA GLN A 34 1.45 -2.90 6.76
C GLN A 34 2.43 -2.34 5.72
N VAL A 35 2.30 -1.04 5.46
CA VAL A 35 3.25 -0.29 4.63
C VAL A 35 4.49 0.03 5.46
N THR A 36 5.65 -0.43 5.02
CA THR A 36 6.93 -0.25 5.70
C THR A 36 7.92 0.45 4.77
N ILE A 37 8.65 1.42 5.32
CA ILE A 37 9.78 2.07 4.67
C ILE A 37 11.02 1.23 4.93
N PHE A 38 11.66 0.79 3.85
CA PHE A 38 12.91 0.05 3.87
C PHE A 38 14.04 0.94 3.37
N GLN A 39 15.21 0.81 4.00
CA GLN A 39 16.45 1.39 3.54
C GLN A 39 17.30 0.29 2.90
N GLY A 40 17.75 0.51 1.66
CA GLY A 40 18.58 -0.43 0.91
C GLY A 40 17.92 -0.89 -0.38
N VAL A 41 18.34 -2.08 -0.85
CA VAL A 41 17.77 -2.74 -2.03
C VAL A 41 17.02 -4.00 -1.62
N ARG A 42 16.01 -4.36 -2.41
CA ARG A 42 15.24 -5.58 -2.20
C ARG A 42 16.11 -6.81 -2.40
N GLY A 43 16.05 -7.73 -1.45
CA GLY A 43 16.69 -9.03 -1.51
C GLY A 43 17.78 -9.27 -0.46
N GLU A 44 18.36 -10.45 -0.60
CA GLU A 44 19.50 -10.93 0.18
C GLU A 44 20.66 -11.21 -0.77
N VAL A 45 21.88 -10.87 -0.37
CA VAL A 45 23.09 -11.27 -1.10
C VAL A 45 23.91 -12.10 -0.14
N LEU A 46 24.20 -13.34 -0.53
CA LEU A 46 24.94 -14.31 0.27
C LEU A 46 24.28 -14.64 1.63
N GLY A 47 22.95 -14.61 1.70
CA GLY A 47 22.17 -14.90 2.92
C GLY A 47 22.17 -13.77 3.95
N VAL A 48 22.65 -12.57 3.58
CA VAL A 48 22.56 -11.37 4.41
C VAL A 48 21.59 -10.39 3.74
N PRO A 49 20.56 -9.91 4.45
CA PRO A 49 19.67 -8.88 3.92
C PRO A 49 20.46 -7.58 3.71
N LEU A 50 20.31 -6.98 2.52
CA LEU A 50 20.86 -5.65 2.21
C LEU A 50 19.83 -4.54 2.40
N HIS A 51 18.74 -4.88 3.07
CA HIS A 51 17.72 -3.95 3.48
C HIS A 51 17.66 -3.92 5.01
N LEU A 52 17.35 -2.74 5.52
CA LEU A 52 17.04 -2.50 6.92
C LEU A 52 15.63 -1.92 6.97
N VAL A 53 14.83 -2.36 7.94
CA VAL A 53 13.55 -1.72 8.24
C VAL A 53 13.86 -0.35 8.82
N ALA A 54 13.54 0.70 8.08
CA ALA A 54 13.77 2.06 8.53
C ALA A 54 12.62 2.55 9.41
N GLN A 55 11.38 2.31 8.97
CA GLN A 55 10.19 2.73 9.69
C GLN A 55 8.94 1.97 9.22
N THR A 56 8.20 1.36 10.15
CA THR A 56 6.85 0.85 9.87
C THR A 56 5.84 1.97 10.02
N THR A 57 4.88 2.07 9.09
CA THR A 57 3.83 3.10 9.13
C THR A 57 2.51 2.52 9.58
N ASP A 58 1.63 3.35 10.13
CA ASP A 58 0.29 2.94 10.61
C ASP A 58 -0.72 2.69 9.47
N ILE A 59 -0.26 2.54 8.23
CA ILE A 59 -1.11 2.32 7.06
C ILE A 59 -1.19 0.81 6.79
N ALA A 60 -2.38 0.23 6.95
CA ALA A 60 -2.60 -1.15 6.55
C ALA A 60 -2.72 -1.25 5.02
N LEU A 61 -2.20 -2.35 4.45
CA LEU A 61 -2.40 -2.65 3.04
C LEU A 61 -3.89 -2.73 2.73
N SER A 62 -4.72 -3.26 3.64
CA SER A 62 -6.17 -3.36 3.49
C SER A 62 -6.86 -2.02 3.22
N ASP A 63 -6.24 -0.92 3.62
CA ASP A 63 -6.79 0.43 3.52
C ASP A 63 -6.50 1.08 2.16
N LEU A 64 -5.66 0.43 1.36
CA LEU A 64 -5.23 0.88 0.03
C LEU A 64 -5.97 0.16 -1.09
N PRO A 65 -6.23 0.84 -2.23
CA PRO A 65 -6.76 0.21 -3.44
C PRO A 65 -5.85 -0.93 -3.92
N GLU A 66 -6.41 -1.96 -4.55
CA GLU A 66 -5.64 -3.15 -4.98
C GLU A 66 -4.46 -2.81 -5.92
N SER A 67 -4.62 -1.76 -6.74
CA SER A 67 -3.55 -1.24 -7.61
C SER A 67 -2.38 -0.67 -6.80
N ASP A 68 -2.66 0.13 -5.77
CA ASP A 68 -1.62 0.70 -4.90
C ASP A 68 -1.01 -0.39 -4.00
N ARG A 69 -1.79 -1.37 -3.53
CA ARG A 69 -1.24 -2.54 -2.82
C ARG A 69 -0.26 -3.33 -3.66
N THR A 70 -0.60 -3.58 -4.91
CA THR A 70 0.29 -4.28 -5.84
C THR A 70 1.57 -3.49 -6.06
N GLN A 71 1.48 -2.16 -6.20
CA GLN A 71 2.67 -1.31 -6.29
C GLN A 71 3.52 -1.35 -5.01
N VAL A 72 2.92 -1.26 -3.82
CA VAL A 72 3.65 -1.34 -2.55
C VAL A 72 4.27 -2.73 -2.35
N ARG A 73 3.56 -3.82 -2.67
CA ARG A 73 4.13 -5.20 -2.64
C ARG A 73 5.27 -5.36 -3.64
N ASN A 74 5.15 -4.73 -4.80
CA ASN A 74 6.21 -4.70 -5.81
C ASN A 74 7.35 -3.75 -5.44
N GLY A 75 7.27 -3.00 -4.34
CA GLY A 75 8.27 -2.02 -3.92
C GLY A 75 8.22 -0.75 -4.76
N ILE A 76 8.00 0.39 -4.09
CA ILE A 76 8.03 1.71 -4.71
C ILE A 76 9.36 2.38 -4.35
N ASP A 77 10.23 2.60 -5.33
CA ASP A 77 11.50 3.27 -5.12
C ASP A 77 11.28 4.77 -4.78
N ALA A 78 11.90 5.24 -3.72
CA ALA A 78 11.88 6.63 -3.29
C ALA A 78 13.18 7.31 -3.72
N GLY A 79 13.15 8.00 -4.87
CA GLY A 79 14.33 8.65 -5.46
C GLY A 79 14.99 9.74 -4.59
N ASP A 80 14.24 10.31 -3.64
CA ASP A 80 14.70 11.37 -2.75
C ASP A 80 15.02 10.86 -1.33
N GLY A 81 15.34 9.56 -1.21
CA GLY A 81 15.66 8.93 0.07
C GLY A 81 14.48 8.91 1.04
N ARG A 82 14.72 9.31 2.30
CA ARG A 82 13.69 9.28 3.35
C ARG A 82 12.53 10.23 3.04
N ASP A 83 12.80 11.45 2.62
CA ASP A 83 11.76 12.44 2.30
C ASP A 83 10.89 11.96 1.12
N GLY A 84 11.52 11.32 0.13
CA GLY A 84 10.81 10.69 -0.98
C GLY A 84 9.88 9.57 -0.52
N ALA A 85 10.34 8.74 0.42
CA ALA A 85 9.56 7.63 0.98
C ALA A 85 8.38 8.15 1.81
N GLU A 86 8.60 9.17 2.65
CA GLU A 86 7.53 9.86 3.38
C GLU A 86 6.52 10.50 2.40
N GLY A 87 6.99 11.07 1.30
CA GLY A 87 6.14 11.58 0.23
C GLY A 87 5.29 10.50 -0.45
N VAL A 88 5.84 9.30 -0.68
CA VAL A 88 5.09 8.13 -1.19
C VAL A 88 4.00 7.73 -0.19
N VAL A 89 4.36 7.60 1.09
CA VAL A 89 3.43 7.27 2.18
C VAL A 89 2.29 8.30 2.26
N GLN A 90 2.61 9.58 2.13
CA GLN A 90 1.60 10.65 2.15
C GLN A 90 0.65 10.56 0.94
N ARG A 91 1.16 10.24 -0.25
CA ARG A 91 0.32 10.00 -1.43
C ARG A 91 -0.59 8.77 -1.24
N LEU A 92 -0.05 7.69 -0.68
CA LEU A 92 -0.81 6.49 -0.35
C LEU A 92 -1.90 6.80 0.68
N ARG A 93 -1.60 7.62 1.70
CA ARG A 93 -2.57 8.10 2.69
C ARG A 93 -3.72 8.89 2.06
N ASN A 94 -3.44 9.74 1.09
CA ASN A 94 -4.48 10.49 0.37
C ASN A 94 -5.34 9.63 -0.56
N LYS A 95 -4.86 8.44 -0.94
CA LYS A 95 -5.57 7.48 -1.80
C LYS A 95 -6.26 6.36 -1.02
N MET A 96 -6.25 6.42 0.31
CA MET A 96 -6.93 5.43 1.13
C MET A 96 -8.40 5.31 0.71
N LEU A 97 -8.91 4.09 0.71
CA LEU A 97 -10.33 3.85 0.46
C LEU A 97 -11.16 4.54 1.54
N GLU A 98 -12.34 5.00 1.13
CA GLU A 98 -13.36 5.44 2.07
C GLU A 98 -13.70 4.30 3.04
N PRO A 99 -14.00 4.63 4.32
CA PRO A 99 -14.47 3.64 5.28
C PRO A 99 -15.62 2.84 4.68
N CYS A 100 -15.62 1.51 4.86
CA CYS A 100 -16.82 0.73 4.57
C CYS A 100 -18.01 1.41 5.24
N PRO A 101 -19.13 1.64 4.53
CA PRO A 101 -20.38 1.86 5.21
C PRO A 101 -20.62 0.62 6.07
N VAL A 102 -20.38 0.75 7.38
CA VAL A 102 -20.97 -0.16 8.35
C VAL A 102 -22.44 -0.06 8.09
N GLU A 103 -23.05 -1.19 7.75
CA GLU A 103 -24.48 -1.32 7.54
C GLU A 103 -25.19 -0.47 8.59
N SER A 104 -25.69 0.71 8.19
CA SER A 104 -26.74 1.37 8.95
C SER A 104 -27.79 0.30 8.97
N PRO A 105 -28.10 -0.32 10.14
CA PRO A 105 -29.02 -1.42 10.18
C PRO A 105 -30.23 -0.95 9.39
N ALA A 106 -30.57 -1.69 8.34
CA ALA A 106 -31.83 -1.48 7.67
C ALA A 106 -32.86 -1.62 8.79
N THR A 107 -33.28 -0.50 9.36
CA THR A 107 -34.48 -0.45 10.16
C THR A 107 -35.51 -1.08 9.24
N PRO A 108 -36.14 -2.20 9.59
CA PRO A 108 -37.38 -2.56 8.94
C PRO A 108 -38.38 -1.49 9.38
N GLU A 109 -38.26 -0.28 8.83
CA GLU A 109 -39.20 0.79 9.03
C GLU A 109 -40.38 0.45 8.12
N THR A 110 -41.20 -0.41 8.72
CA THR A 110 -42.59 -0.70 8.41
C THR A 110 -43.13 0.23 7.32
N ALA A 111 -43.30 -0.35 6.14
CA ALA A 111 -44.10 0.23 5.07
C ALA A 111 -45.50 0.56 5.61
N LEU A 112 -45.71 1.82 5.99
CA LEU A 112 -47.02 2.46 5.97
C LEU A 112 -46.92 3.60 4.96
N VAL A 113 -46.84 3.23 3.68
CA VAL A 113 -47.00 4.18 2.59
C VAL A 113 -48.49 4.54 2.55
N PRO A 114 -48.91 5.81 2.77
CA PRO A 114 -50.27 6.21 2.47
C PRO A 114 -50.47 6.13 0.96
N THR A 115 -51.49 5.38 0.54
CA THR A 115 -51.90 5.19 -0.85
C THR A 115 -52.26 6.54 -1.48
N LEU A 116 -51.35 7.12 -2.27
CA LEU A 116 -51.64 8.23 -3.17
C LEU A 116 -51.94 7.67 -4.58
N PRO A 117 -52.93 8.23 -5.30
CA PRO A 117 -53.45 7.64 -6.53
C PRO A 117 -52.44 7.61 -7.67
N ASP A 118 -52.51 6.50 -8.41
CA ASP A 118 -51.71 6.06 -9.55
C ASP A 118 -51.38 7.19 -10.54
N VAL A 119 -50.10 7.52 -10.68
CA VAL A 119 -49.58 8.33 -11.77
C VAL A 119 -48.72 7.41 -12.63
N THR A 120 -49.29 6.98 -13.75
CA THR A 120 -48.65 6.07 -14.70
C THR A 120 -47.52 6.79 -15.44
N PHE A 121 -46.28 6.60 -15.01
CA PHE A 121 -45.09 6.97 -15.78
C PHE A 121 -44.65 5.76 -16.62
N PRO A 122 -44.32 5.92 -17.91
CA PRO A 122 -43.78 4.83 -18.72
C PRO A 122 -42.48 4.32 -18.10
N ASP A 123 -42.45 3.01 -17.84
CA ASP A 123 -41.38 2.27 -17.20
C ASP A 123 -40.15 2.22 -18.13
N TYR A 124 -39.32 3.24 -18.06
CA TYR A 124 -37.94 3.15 -18.53
C TYR A 124 -37.17 2.39 -17.46
N GLY A 125 -37.07 1.07 -17.65
CA GLY A 125 -36.37 0.13 -16.79
C GLY A 125 -35.07 0.71 -16.26
N SER A 126 -35.13 1.22 -15.04
CA SER A 126 -33.97 1.50 -14.22
C SER A 126 -33.53 0.14 -13.70
N THR A 127 -32.83 -0.61 -14.55
CA THR A 127 -31.98 -1.71 -14.08
C THR A 127 -31.08 -1.07 -13.03
N PRO A 128 -31.21 -1.40 -11.74
CA PRO A 128 -30.31 -0.86 -10.73
C PRO A 128 -28.90 -1.20 -11.22
N LEU A 129 -28.01 -0.19 -11.25
CA LEU A 129 -26.60 -0.44 -11.50
C LEU A 129 -26.20 -1.63 -10.62
N PRO A 130 -25.44 -2.61 -11.14
CA PRO A 130 -24.93 -3.70 -10.31
C PRO A 130 -24.13 -3.07 -9.17
N SER A 131 -24.78 -2.93 -8.01
CA SER A 131 -24.17 -2.41 -6.80
C SER A 131 -23.33 -3.57 -6.30
N VAL A 132 -22.07 -3.59 -6.73
CA VAL A 132 -21.10 -4.57 -6.24
C VAL A 132 -21.10 -4.42 -4.72
N PRO A 133 -21.40 -5.48 -3.95
CA PRO A 133 -21.50 -5.37 -2.51
C PRO A 133 -20.18 -4.82 -1.94
N PRO A 134 -20.25 -3.90 -0.96
CA PRO A 134 -19.05 -3.38 -0.33
C PRO A 134 -18.29 -4.54 0.33
N GLN A 135 -17.15 -4.90 -0.24
CA GLN A 135 -16.27 -5.94 0.29
C GLN A 135 -15.09 -5.27 1.00
N PRO A 136 -14.96 -5.45 2.33
CA PRO A 136 -13.84 -4.93 3.09
C PRO A 136 -12.52 -5.41 2.50
N GLY A 137 -11.60 -4.48 2.26
CA GLY A 137 -10.33 -4.78 1.64
C GLY A 137 -10.40 -5.06 0.13
N ILE A 138 -11.53 -4.85 -0.56
CA ILE A 138 -11.61 -4.88 -2.03
C ILE A 138 -12.14 -3.54 -2.54
N ASN A 139 -13.29 -3.10 -2.02
CA ASN A 139 -13.96 -1.87 -2.48
C ASN A 139 -14.07 -0.79 -1.38
N CYS A 140 -13.78 -1.15 -0.13
CA CYS A 140 -13.90 -0.25 1.02
C CYS A 140 -12.88 -0.62 2.12
N ARG A 141 -12.50 0.34 2.98
CA ARG A 141 -11.56 0.11 4.09
C ARG A 141 -12.24 -0.51 5.32
N PRO A 142 -11.74 -1.63 5.90
CA PRO A 142 -12.29 -2.17 7.14
C PRO A 142 -12.14 -1.19 8.31
N VAL A 143 -13.23 -0.89 8.99
CA VAL A 143 -13.22 -0.15 10.26
C VAL A 143 -13.05 -1.16 11.39
N GLY A 144 -11.91 -1.09 12.08
CA GLY A 144 -11.60 -1.86 13.28
C GLY A 144 -11.70 -1.00 14.52
#